data_AF-A0A2M7G461-F1
#
_entry.id   AF-A0A2M7G461-F1
#
_cell.length_a   1.000
_cell.length_b   1.000
_cell.length_c   1.000
_cell.angle_alpha   90.00
_cell.angle_beta   90.00
_cell.angle_gamma   90.00
#
_symmetry.space_group_name_H-M   'P 1'
#
loop_
_entity.id
_entity.type
_entity.pdbx_description
1 polymer ?
#
loop_
_entity_poly.entity_id
_entity_poly.type
_entity_poly.pdbx_seq_one_letter_code
_entity_poly.pdbx_strand_id
1 'polypeptide(L)'
;MLENPLAELEGEIDEVRVQLFDEELSLHFPYHKSAVASVKAIEGAIYNPSDKSWCLPITPQNTYTVQDAVVSLRKFFRREVALAEQREEMRHEIADSVVEGLRSDFEHARVSFEKQEGCVALSIPYDPKSIRLIKKIEGARWDSSDKVWLLPADQERKIRTALKGIFKLLG
;
A
#
# COMPACT_ATOMS: atom_id res chain seq x y z
N MET A 1 29.01 30.35 13.57
CA MET A 1 27.77 29.98 12.88
C MET A 1 27.35 28.65 13.46
N LEU A 2 26.15 28.56 14.04
CA LEU A 2 25.61 27.27 14.49
C LEU A 2 25.20 26.50 13.22
N GLU A 3 25.68 25.29 13.05
CA GLU A 3 25.26 24.42 11.94
C GLU A 3 23.76 24.14 12.07
N ASN A 4 23.01 24.27 10.97
CA ASN A 4 21.60 23.92 10.94
C ASN A 4 21.48 22.38 10.99
N PRO A 5 21.00 21.78 12.08
CA PRO A 5 20.94 20.32 12.22
C PRO A 5 19.99 19.65 11.21
N LEU A 6 19.15 20.43 10.52
CA LEU A 6 18.24 19.92 9.48
C LEU A 6 18.92 19.79 8.11
N ALA A 7 20.09 20.40 7.90
CA ALA A 7 20.79 20.32 6.61
C ALA A 7 21.17 18.87 6.23
N GLU A 8 21.52 18.04 7.23
CA GLU A 8 21.80 16.62 7.02
C GLU A 8 20.57 15.78 6.62
N LEU A 9 19.37 16.34 6.80
CA LEU A 9 18.12 15.66 6.45
C LEU A 9 17.71 15.90 5.01
N GLU A 10 18.27 16.90 4.32
CA GLU A 10 17.88 17.24 2.95
C GLU A 10 18.13 16.08 1.98
N GLY A 11 17.25 15.95 0.98
CA GLY A 11 17.33 14.94 -0.05
C GLY A 11 16.30 13.82 0.10
N GLU A 12 16.48 12.78 -0.71
CA GLU A 12 15.56 11.67 -0.85
C GLU A 12 16.18 10.41 -0.27
N ILE A 13 15.51 9.83 0.74
CA ILE A 13 15.91 8.57 1.35
C ILE A 13 14.66 7.72 1.47
N ASP A 14 14.72 6.51 0.90
CA ASP A 14 13.58 5.60 0.80
C ASP A 14 12.41 6.33 0.08
N GLU A 15 11.21 6.29 0.64
CA GLU A 15 10.00 6.95 0.10
C GLU A 15 9.80 8.40 0.61
N VAL A 16 10.80 8.97 1.29
CA VAL A 16 10.69 10.29 1.94
C VAL A 16 11.67 11.27 1.34
N ARG A 17 11.14 12.29 0.66
CA ARG A 17 11.91 13.44 0.16
C ARG A 17 11.74 14.63 1.09
N VAL A 18 12.86 15.26 1.41
CA VAL A 18 12.98 16.43 2.28
C VAL A 18 13.60 17.56 1.48
N GLN A 19 12.98 18.73 1.50
CA GLN A 19 13.53 19.97 0.95
C GLN A 19 13.58 21.03 2.04
N LEU A 20 14.71 21.69 2.18
CA LEU A 20 14.93 22.68 3.22
C LEU A 20 14.87 24.09 2.64
N PHE A 21 14.10 24.95 3.30
CA PHE A 21 14.05 26.39 3.04
C PHE A 21 14.48 27.13 4.31
N ASP A 22 14.60 28.46 4.23
CA ASP A 22 15.12 29.28 5.34
C ASP A 22 14.28 29.12 6.62
N GLU A 23 12.96 29.11 6.51
CA GLU A 23 12.03 29.07 7.65
C GLU A 23 11.06 27.88 7.61
N GLU A 24 11.19 26.99 6.61
CA GLU A 24 10.30 25.84 6.47
C GLU A 24 10.99 24.62 5.89
N LEU A 25 10.41 23.46 6.14
CA LEU A 25 10.81 22.17 5.59
C LEU A 25 9.63 21.56 4.83
N SER A 26 9.85 21.17 3.59
CA SER A 26 8.86 20.44 2.78
C SER A 26 9.12 18.94 2.81
N LEU A 27 8.07 18.17 3.07
CA LEU A 27 8.06 16.70 3.08
C LEU A 27 7.18 16.14 1.97
N HIS A 28 7.75 15.26 1.15
CA HIS A 28 6.98 14.42 0.23
C HIS A 28 7.13 12.96 0.63
N PHE A 29 5.99 12.27 0.74
CA PHE A 29 5.92 10.83 1.00
C PHE A 29 4.57 10.26 0.55
N PRO A 30 4.46 8.95 0.26
CA PRO A 30 3.20 8.32 -0.09
C PRO A 30 2.14 8.50 1.00
N TYR A 31 0.87 8.64 0.61
CA TYR A 31 -0.19 8.77 1.60
C TYR A 31 -0.27 7.53 2.48
N HIS A 32 0.06 7.69 3.76
CA HIS A 32 -0.14 6.69 4.79
C HIS A 32 -0.80 7.36 5.99
N LYS A 33 -1.95 6.82 6.43
CA LYS A 33 -2.80 7.47 7.45
C LYS A 33 -2.03 7.79 8.74
N SER A 34 -1.20 6.87 9.21
CA SER A 34 -0.40 7.08 10.42
C SER A 34 0.73 8.09 10.21
N ALA A 35 1.36 8.10 9.04
CA ALA A 35 2.42 9.06 8.71
C ALA A 35 1.86 10.48 8.64
N VAL A 36 0.71 10.64 7.96
CA VAL A 36 -0.04 11.90 7.89
C VAL A 36 -0.45 12.37 9.29
N ALA A 37 -0.95 11.47 10.15
CA ALA A 37 -1.32 11.83 11.51
C ALA A 37 -0.12 12.35 12.32
N SER A 38 1.05 11.72 12.18
CA SER A 38 2.29 12.17 12.83
C SER A 38 2.72 13.55 12.37
N VAL A 39 2.70 13.81 11.06
CA VAL A 39 3.08 15.13 10.50
C VAL A 39 2.09 16.21 10.91
N LYS A 40 0.80 15.90 10.84
CA LYS A 40 -0.28 16.84 11.20
C LYS A 40 -0.29 17.20 12.69
N ALA A 41 0.37 16.42 13.55
CA ALA A 41 0.50 16.73 14.96
C ALA A 41 1.57 17.81 15.25
N ILE A 42 2.42 18.14 14.27
CA ILE A 42 3.41 19.21 14.38
C ILE A 42 2.70 20.55 14.25
N GLU A 43 2.93 21.45 15.20
CA GLU A 43 2.33 22.77 15.21
C GLU A 43 2.72 23.56 13.94
N GLY A 44 1.71 24.11 13.25
CA GLY A 44 1.89 24.87 12.02
C GLY A 44 2.10 24.03 10.75
N ALA A 45 2.00 22.70 10.81
CA ALA A 45 2.07 21.86 9.62
C ALA A 45 0.92 22.14 8.64
N ILE A 46 1.24 22.43 7.38
CA ILE A 46 0.26 22.74 6.33
C ILE A 46 0.47 21.77 5.15
N TYR A 47 -0.63 21.23 4.63
CA TYR A 47 -0.59 20.42 3.41
C TYR A 47 -0.68 21.32 2.17
N ASN A 48 0.26 21.15 1.24
CA ASN A 48 0.23 21.82 -0.05
C ASN A 48 -0.34 20.87 -1.13
N PRO A 49 -1.54 21.14 -1.69
CA PRO A 49 -2.14 20.28 -2.69
C PRO A 49 -1.50 20.40 -4.08
N SER A 50 -0.76 21.47 -4.39
CA SER A 50 -0.20 21.68 -5.74
C SER A 50 0.93 20.72 -6.05
N ASP A 51 1.77 20.43 -5.06
CA ASP A 51 2.94 19.54 -5.14
C ASP A 51 2.79 18.28 -4.26
N LYS A 52 1.65 18.17 -3.55
CA LYS A 52 1.30 17.07 -2.63
C LYS A 52 2.31 16.90 -1.50
N SER A 53 2.83 18.01 -0.96
CA SER A 53 3.79 18.03 0.14
C SER A 53 3.19 18.49 1.47
N TRP A 54 3.92 18.27 2.56
CA TRP A 54 3.66 18.87 3.86
C TRP A 54 4.74 19.90 4.17
N CYS A 55 4.35 21.14 4.40
CA CYS A 55 5.23 22.22 4.84
C CYS A 55 5.23 22.29 6.37
N LEU A 56 6.41 22.27 6.98
CA LEU A 56 6.64 22.37 8.41
C LEU A 56 7.42 23.63 8.74
N PRO A 57 6.91 24.54 9.58
CA PRO A 57 7.68 25.70 9.99
C PRO A 57 8.88 25.26 10.83
N ILE A 58 10.03 25.89 10.59
CA ILE A 58 11.24 25.71 11.39
C ILE A 58 11.40 26.92 12.28
N THR A 59 11.38 26.69 13.58
CA THR A 59 11.62 27.68 14.62
C THR A 59 12.65 27.12 15.59
N PRO A 60 13.41 27.97 16.31
CA PRO A 60 14.32 27.50 17.35
C PRO A 60 13.67 26.58 18.40
N GLN A 61 12.35 26.71 18.61
CA GLN A 61 11.59 25.94 19.59
C GLN A 61 11.17 24.55 19.11
N ASN A 62 11.05 24.33 17.78
CA ASN A 62 10.52 23.07 17.23
C ASN A 62 11.52 22.33 16.33
N THR A 63 12.74 22.84 16.10
CA THR A 63 13.75 22.20 15.23
C THR A 63 13.94 20.71 15.53
N TYR A 64 14.07 20.33 16.80
CA TYR A 64 14.24 18.93 17.20
C TYR A 64 12.98 18.09 16.96
N THR A 65 11.79 18.66 17.18
CA THR A 65 10.53 17.98 16.88
C THR A 65 10.38 17.70 15.39
N VAL A 66 10.76 18.66 14.54
CA VAL A 66 10.77 18.50 13.08
C VAL A 66 11.78 17.41 12.69
N GLN A 67 13.01 17.48 13.21
CA GLN A 67 14.05 16.48 12.96
C GLN A 67 13.59 15.06 13.33
N ASP A 68 13.06 14.88 14.54
CA ASP A 68 12.57 13.59 15.02
C ASP A 68 11.42 13.06 14.17
N ALA A 69 10.52 13.93 13.70
CA ALA A 69 9.45 13.55 12.80
C ALA A 69 9.99 13.04 11.47
N VAL A 70 10.97 13.73 10.85
CA VAL A 70 11.58 13.28 9.59
C VAL A 70 12.29 11.94 9.76
N VAL A 71 13.08 11.77 10.81
CA VAL A 71 13.77 10.51 11.10
C VAL A 71 12.77 9.38 11.35
N SER A 72 11.70 9.65 12.09
CA SER A 72 10.65 8.67 12.37
C SER A 72 9.89 8.26 11.11
N LEU A 73 9.60 9.20 10.21
CA LEU A 73 8.97 8.92 8.92
C LEU A 73 9.86 8.04 8.04
N ARG A 74 11.15 8.37 7.92
CA ARG A 74 12.10 7.55 7.15
C ARG A 74 12.16 6.11 7.69
N LYS A 75 12.30 5.94 9.01
CA LYS A 75 12.26 4.62 9.66
C LYS A 75 10.95 3.88 9.41
N PHE A 76 9.83 4.59 9.47
CA PHE A 76 8.50 4.03 9.20
C PHE A 76 8.40 3.50 7.77
N PHE A 77 8.72 4.32 6.76
CA PHE A 77 8.61 3.91 5.36
C PHE A 77 9.61 2.82 4.97
N ARG A 78 10.84 2.84 5.50
CA ARG A 78 11.78 1.73 5.32
C ARG A 78 11.21 0.39 5.81
N ARG A 79 10.55 0.41 6.97
CA ARG A 79 9.90 -0.79 7.51
C ARG A 79 8.73 -1.22 6.62
N GLU A 80 7.92 -0.29 6.13
CA GLU A 80 6.80 -0.63 5.24
C GLU A 80 7.27 -1.22 3.91
N VAL A 81 8.36 -0.70 3.32
CA VAL A 81 8.98 -1.26 2.11
C VAL A 81 9.45 -2.68 2.38
N ALA A 82 10.23 -2.91 3.45
CA ALA A 82 10.71 -4.24 3.79
C ALA A 82 9.56 -5.24 4.07
N LEU A 83 8.48 -4.79 4.73
CA LEU A 83 7.29 -5.62 4.95
C LEU A 83 6.54 -5.92 3.65
N ALA A 84 6.50 -4.97 2.70
CA ALA A 84 5.87 -5.17 1.40
C ALA A 84 6.66 -6.19 0.55
N GLU A 85 7.98 -6.11 0.56
CA GLU A 85 8.88 -7.09 -0.08
C GLU A 85 8.69 -8.49 0.52
N GLN A 86 8.73 -8.62 1.84
CA GLN A 86 8.50 -9.90 2.52
C GLN A 86 7.11 -10.48 2.20
N ARG A 87 6.07 -9.64 2.13
CA ARG A 87 4.72 -10.08 1.74
C ARG A 87 4.70 -10.56 0.30
N GLU A 88 5.41 -9.91 -0.61
CA GLU A 88 5.49 -10.34 -2.00
C GLU A 88 6.20 -11.68 -2.13
N GLU A 89 7.34 -11.87 -1.45
CA GLU A 89 8.04 -13.14 -1.41
C GLU A 89 7.13 -14.27 -0.88
N MET A 90 6.48 -14.03 0.27
CA MET A 90 5.51 -14.98 0.85
C MET A 90 4.38 -15.30 -0.13
N ARG A 91 3.88 -14.31 -0.88
CA ARG A 91 2.85 -14.51 -1.90
C ARG A 91 3.31 -15.46 -3.00
N HIS A 92 4.54 -15.31 -3.49
CA HIS A 92 5.09 -16.23 -4.49
C HIS A 92 5.22 -17.66 -3.96
N GLU A 93 5.62 -17.82 -2.70
CA GLU A 93 5.76 -19.13 -2.05
C GLU A 93 4.43 -19.87 -1.90
N ILE A 94 3.35 -19.17 -1.51
CA ILE A 94 2.07 -19.81 -1.21
C ILE A 94 1.11 -19.90 -2.41
N ALA A 95 1.36 -19.15 -3.50
CA ALA A 95 0.40 -19.01 -4.59
C ALA A 95 -0.02 -20.34 -5.22
N ASP A 96 0.90 -21.28 -5.44
CA ASP A 96 0.57 -22.59 -6.02
C ASP A 96 -0.41 -23.37 -5.13
N SER A 97 -0.09 -23.48 -3.84
CA SER A 97 -0.91 -24.20 -2.86
C SER A 97 -2.30 -23.57 -2.73
N VAL A 98 -2.38 -22.23 -2.74
CA VAL A 98 -3.66 -21.52 -2.71
C VAL A 98 -4.48 -21.81 -3.97
N VAL A 99 -3.89 -21.75 -5.18
CA VAL A 99 -4.59 -22.03 -6.44
C VAL A 99 -5.11 -23.48 -6.46
N GLU A 100 -4.29 -24.45 -6.06
CA GLU A 100 -4.70 -25.86 -5.99
C GLU A 100 -5.86 -26.05 -5.01
N GLY A 101 -5.76 -25.48 -3.82
CA GLY A 101 -6.82 -25.52 -2.80
C GLY A 101 -8.10 -24.79 -3.21
N LEU A 102 -8.02 -23.80 -4.10
CA LEU A 102 -9.21 -23.14 -4.66
C LEU A 102 -9.84 -23.98 -5.77
N ARG A 103 -9.05 -24.57 -6.67
CA ARG A 103 -9.54 -25.47 -7.72
C ARG A 103 -10.27 -26.67 -7.13
N SER A 104 -9.73 -27.25 -6.04
CA SER A 104 -10.36 -28.38 -5.35
C SER A 104 -11.67 -28.01 -4.66
N ASP A 105 -11.76 -26.81 -4.07
CA ASP A 105 -12.95 -26.40 -3.30
C ASP A 105 -14.07 -25.80 -4.16
N PHE A 106 -13.73 -25.28 -5.34
CA PHE A 106 -14.61 -24.45 -6.17
C PHE A 106 -14.58 -24.86 -7.63
N GLU A 107 -15.18 -26.00 -7.96
CA GLU A 107 -15.33 -26.45 -9.35
C GLU A 107 -16.57 -25.85 -10.02
N HIS A 108 -16.37 -25.11 -11.11
CA HIS A 108 -17.47 -24.61 -11.94
C HIS A 108 -17.01 -24.30 -13.37
N ALA A 109 -17.79 -24.70 -14.38
CA ALA A 109 -17.40 -24.64 -15.80
C ALA A 109 -17.04 -23.24 -16.33
N ARG A 110 -17.51 -22.18 -15.66
CA ARG A 110 -17.25 -20.77 -16.04
C ARG A 110 -16.27 -20.06 -15.10
N VAL A 111 -15.67 -20.76 -14.15
CA VAL A 111 -14.72 -20.19 -13.21
C VAL A 111 -13.38 -20.89 -13.38
N SER A 112 -12.31 -20.13 -13.58
CA SER A 112 -10.96 -20.69 -13.59
C SER A 112 -10.04 -19.94 -12.63
N PHE A 113 -9.06 -20.67 -12.13
CA PHE A 113 -8.01 -20.18 -11.25
C PHE A 113 -6.67 -20.53 -11.85
N GLU A 114 -5.75 -19.57 -11.94
CA GLU A 114 -4.36 -19.78 -12.37
C GLU A 114 -3.42 -19.01 -11.44
N LYS A 115 -2.16 -19.46 -11.34
CA LYS A 115 -1.13 -18.72 -10.62
C LYS A 115 -0.55 -17.65 -11.54
N GLN A 116 -0.38 -16.44 -11.01
CA GLN A 116 0.30 -15.35 -11.71
C GLN A 116 1.00 -14.44 -10.68
N GLU A 117 2.33 -14.42 -10.67
CA GLU A 117 3.16 -13.50 -9.86
C GLU A 117 2.65 -13.25 -8.43
N GLY A 118 2.65 -14.29 -7.59
CA GLY A 118 2.18 -14.19 -6.20
C GLY A 118 0.67 -13.95 -6.04
N CYS A 119 -0.08 -13.94 -7.14
CA CYS A 119 -1.53 -13.79 -7.17
C CYS A 119 -2.22 -15.05 -7.71
N VAL A 120 -3.51 -15.14 -7.39
CA VAL A 120 -4.49 -16.00 -8.04
C VAL A 120 -5.16 -15.19 -9.14
N ALA A 121 -4.95 -15.58 -10.39
CA ALA A 121 -5.72 -15.11 -11.53
C ALA A 121 -7.08 -15.80 -11.56
N LEU A 122 -8.15 -15.02 -11.35
CA LEU A 122 -9.53 -15.47 -11.32
C LEU A 122 -10.27 -15.01 -12.59
N SER A 123 -10.70 -15.96 -13.41
CA SER A 123 -11.62 -15.70 -14.53
C SER A 123 -13.05 -16.09 -14.14
N ILE A 124 -13.99 -15.16 -14.29
CA ILE A 124 -15.42 -15.40 -14.07
C ILE A 124 -16.26 -14.60 -15.07
N PRO A 125 -17.52 -15.00 -15.35
CA PRO A 125 -18.44 -14.15 -16.11
C PRO A 125 -18.66 -12.84 -15.39
N TYR A 126 -18.81 -11.76 -16.17
CA TYR A 126 -19.13 -10.47 -15.60
C TYR A 126 -20.50 -10.49 -14.92
N ASP A 127 -20.51 -10.29 -13.62
CA ASP A 127 -21.71 -10.03 -12.82
C ASP A 127 -21.41 -8.91 -11.82
N PRO A 128 -22.16 -7.78 -11.83
CA PRO A 128 -21.89 -6.65 -10.95
C PRO A 128 -21.83 -6.99 -9.46
N LYS A 129 -22.59 -7.99 -9.00
CA LYS A 129 -22.57 -8.41 -7.59
C LYS A 129 -21.28 -9.17 -7.26
N SER A 130 -20.83 -10.05 -8.15
CA SER A 130 -19.57 -10.78 -8.06
C SER A 130 -18.37 -9.82 -8.08
N ILE A 131 -18.37 -8.82 -8.97
CA ILE A 131 -17.32 -7.80 -9.00
C ILE A 131 -17.25 -7.01 -7.68
N ARG A 132 -18.40 -6.69 -7.08
CA ARG A 132 -18.44 -6.03 -5.76
C ARG A 132 -17.87 -6.90 -4.64
N LEU A 133 -17.99 -8.22 -4.73
CA LEU A 133 -17.36 -9.14 -3.76
C LEU A 133 -15.85 -9.17 -3.95
N ILE A 134 -15.37 -9.26 -5.20
CA ILE A 134 -13.93 -9.28 -5.50
C ILE A 134 -13.25 -7.98 -5.07
N LYS A 135 -13.84 -6.81 -5.36
CA LYS A 135 -13.28 -5.50 -5.01
C LYS A 135 -13.14 -5.24 -3.50
N LYS A 136 -13.71 -6.09 -2.63
CA LYS A 136 -13.50 -6.02 -1.18
C LYS A 136 -12.21 -6.70 -0.73
N ILE A 137 -11.59 -7.49 -1.60
CA ILE A 137 -10.30 -8.14 -1.34
C ILE A 137 -9.22 -7.08 -1.53
N GLU A 138 -8.41 -6.89 -0.50
CA GLU A 138 -7.34 -5.92 -0.49
C GLU A 138 -6.27 -6.29 -1.52
N GLY A 139 -5.82 -5.31 -2.32
CA GLY A 139 -4.86 -5.54 -3.41
C GLY A 139 -5.43 -6.20 -4.66
N ALA A 140 -6.72 -6.53 -4.71
CA ALA A 140 -7.35 -7.08 -5.91
C ALA A 140 -7.33 -6.06 -7.05
N ARG A 141 -6.87 -6.48 -8.24
CA ARG A 141 -6.79 -5.63 -9.44
C ARG A 141 -7.30 -6.37 -10.67
N TRP A 142 -7.76 -5.62 -11.66
CA TRP A 142 -8.18 -6.17 -12.95
C TRP A 142 -7.00 -6.16 -13.92
N ASP A 143 -6.68 -7.31 -14.50
CA ASP A 143 -5.77 -7.42 -15.63
C ASP A 143 -6.57 -7.33 -16.92
N SER A 144 -6.40 -6.23 -17.67
CA SER A 144 -7.10 -6.00 -18.92
C SER A 144 -6.60 -6.85 -20.08
N SER A 145 -5.34 -7.30 -20.03
CA SER A 145 -4.71 -8.09 -21.09
C SER A 145 -5.28 -9.50 -21.07
N ASP A 146 -5.24 -10.14 -19.90
CA ASP A 146 -5.70 -11.52 -19.72
C ASP A 146 -7.19 -11.61 -19.36
N LYS A 147 -7.83 -10.47 -19.07
CA LYS A 147 -9.23 -10.35 -18.66
C LYS A 147 -9.55 -11.20 -17.42
N VAL A 148 -8.67 -11.12 -16.42
CA VAL A 148 -8.78 -11.82 -15.14
C VAL A 148 -8.66 -10.85 -13.96
N TRP A 149 -9.17 -11.27 -12.81
CA TRP A 149 -8.89 -10.60 -11.54
C TRP A 149 -7.64 -11.19 -10.91
N LEU A 150 -6.66 -10.35 -10.60
CA LEU A 150 -5.48 -10.74 -9.84
C LEU A 150 -5.77 -10.52 -8.36
N LEU A 151 -5.78 -11.62 -7.60
CA LEU A 151 -6.07 -11.65 -6.17
C LEU A 151 -4.79 -12.02 -5.42
N PRO A 152 -4.26 -11.18 -4.51
CA PRO A 152 -3.05 -11.51 -3.78
C PRO A 152 -3.21 -12.83 -2.99
N ALA A 153 -2.27 -13.77 -3.15
CA ALA A 153 -2.42 -15.12 -2.59
C ALA A 153 -2.50 -15.13 -1.05
N ASP A 154 -1.87 -14.15 -0.39
CA ASP A 154 -1.94 -13.92 1.06
C ASP A 154 -3.33 -13.49 1.57
N GLN A 155 -4.28 -13.26 0.65
CA GLN A 155 -5.68 -12.97 0.95
C GLN A 155 -6.61 -14.20 0.82
N GLU A 156 -6.07 -15.43 0.78
CA GLU A 156 -6.82 -16.69 0.59
C GLU A 156 -8.16 -16.74 1.35
N ARG A 157 -8.17 -16.42 2.65
CA ARG A 157 -9.40 -16.46 3.45
C ARG A 157 -10.49 -15.54 2.88
N LYS A 158 -10.14 -14.31 2.46
CA LYS A 158 -11.08 -13.36 1.85
C LYS A 158 -11.50 -13.84 0.46
N ILE A 159 -10.58 -14.41 -0.32
CA ILE A 159 -10.86 -15.01 -1.63
C ILE A 159 -11.92 -16.11 -1.48
N ARG A 160 -11.72 -17.08 -0.59
CA ARG A 160 -12.69 -18.15 -0.31
C ARG A 160 -14.05 -17.61 0.12
N THR A 161 -14.08 -16.58 0.96
CA THR A 161 -15.35 -15.92 1.36
C THR A 161 -16.06 -15.28 0.18
N ALA A 162 -15.33 -14.58 -0.70
CA ALA A 162 -15.90 -13.98 -1.90
C ALA A 162 -16.43 -15.05 -2.87
N LEU A 163 -15.67 -16.12 -3.11
CA LEU A 163 -16.06 -17.22 -3.99
C LEU A 163 -17.32 -17.94 -3.51
N LYS A 164 -17.46 -18.19 -2.21
CA LYS A 164 -18.72 -18.72 -1.64
C LYS A 164 -19.93 -17.83 -1.96
N GLY A 165 -19.74 -16.51 -2.01
CA GLY A 165 -20.79 -15.57 -2.41
C GLY A 165 -21.05 -15.61 -3.93
N ILE A 166 -20.00 -15.65 -4.74
CA ILE A 166 -20.08 -15.71 -6.21
C ILE A 166 -20.77 -16.99 -6.67
N PHE A 167 -20.41 -18.15 -6.11
CA PHE A 167 -20.99 -19.43 -6.51
C PHE A 167 -22.49 -19.53 -6.17
N LYS A 168 -22.95 -18.83 -5.12
CA LYS A 168 -24.39 -18.69 -4.84
C LYS A 168 -25.13 -17.84 -5.88
N LEU A 169 -24.42 -16.95 -6.57
CA LEU A 169 -24.98 -16.10 -7.64
C LEU A 169 -24.92 -16.76 -9.02
N LEU A 170 -24.01 -17.73 -9.21
CA LEU A 170 -23.82 -18.48 -10.45
C LEU A 170 -24.75 -19.69 -10.59
N GLY A 171 -25.44 -20.06 -9.49
CA GLY A 171 -26.36 -21.19 -9.41
C GLY A 171 -27.40 -21.26 -10.52
#